data_AF-A0A5Q0LRU0-F1
#
_entry.id   AF-A0A5Q0LRU0-F1
#
_cell.length_a   1.000
_cell.length_b   1.000
_cell.length_c   1.000
_cell.angle_alpha   90.00
_cell.angle_beta   90.00
_cell.angle_gamma   90.00
#
_symmetry.space_group_name_H-M   'P 1'
#
loop_
_entity.id
_entity.type
_entity.pdbx_description
1 polymer ?
#
loop_
_entity_poly.entity_id
_entity_poly.type
_entity_poly.pdbx_seq_one_letter_code
_entity_poly.pdbx_strand_id
1 'polypeptide(L)'
;MRGGRAGAEKTSHGAHRGSLPCGRRGCRDRTRLWSHRSSPVRATSGVGDVRPGRGRRGDPGGVPRKSVRSCSRCGGPLPEGSRKSRRYCSTACRTRGWRREREQWWRTNVEFAAALREGRPYRRPKKRCPVCKSWWFVGEVVGRPRRRVDALYCSPKCCTRAYRPRQSRSAGVTP
;
A
#
# COMPACT_ATOMS: atom_id res chain seq x y z
N MET A 1 21.55 69.37 -0.43
CA MET A 1 21.24 69.91 0.92
C MET A 1 20.32 68.93 1.63
N ARG A 2 20.78 68.40 2.79
CA ARG A 2 20.04 67.95 4.02
C ARG A 2 18.64 67.34 3.83
N GLY A 3 18.24 66.20 4.37
CA GLY A 3 18.71 65.21 5.35
C GLY A 3 17.67 64.04 5.32
N GLY A 4 17.87 62.84 5.83
CA GLY A 4 18.53 62.44 7.06
C GLY A 4 17.47 61.94 8.07
N ARG A 5 17.62 60.67 8.49
CA ARG A 5 17.00 59.96 9.65
C ARG A 5 15.69 59.22 9.36
N ALA A 6 15.35 58.11 10.03
CA ALA A 6 16.06 57.04 10.75
C ALA A 6 14.95 56.11 11.31
N GLY A 7 15.22 54.81 11.35
CA GLY A 7 14.78 53.82 12.34
C GLY A 7 13.39 53.90 13.00
N ALA A 8 12.63 52.82 12.86
CA ALA A 8 11.92 52.24 14.00
C ALA A 8 11.63 50.75 13.76
N GLU A 9 12.47 49.90 14.36
CA GLU A 9 12.13 48.56 14.81
C GLU A 9 10.75 48.55 15.49
N LYS A 10 9.87 47.61 15.10
CA LYS A 10 8.84 47.12 16.00
C LYS A 10 8.93 45.60 16.09
N THR A 11 9.49 45.24 17.23
CA THR A 11 9.64 43.94 17.85
C THR A 11 8.31 43.18 17.90
N SER A 12 8.43 41.93 17.49
CA SER A 12 7.50 40.82 17.69
C SER A 12 7.07 40.62 19.14
N HIS A 13 5.76 40.55 19.42
CA HIS A 13 5.19 39.71 20.49
C HIS A 13 3.75 39.30 20.15
N GLY A 14 3.59 38.05 19.73
CA GLY A 14 2.28 37.46 19.41
C GLY A 14 2.32 35.94 19.53
N ALA A 15 2.84 35.43 20.65
CA ALA A 15 2.84 34.00 20.95
C ALA A 15 1.76 33.68 21.98
N HIS A 16 0.53 33.43 21.50
CA HIS A 16 -0.48 32.73 22.29
C HIS A 16 -0.04 31.27 22.51
N ARG A 17 0.65 31.01 23.61
CA ARG A 17 0.84 29.65 24.14
C ARG A 17 -0.42 29.25 24.90
N GLY A 18 -1.33 28.60 24.20
CA GLY A 18 -2.38 27.79 24.85
C GLY A 18 -1.75 26.56 25.49
N SER A 19 -1.44 26.64 26.78
CA SER A 19 -1.11 25.49 27.62
C SER A 19 -2.38 24.66 27.86
N LEU A 20 -2.52 23.54 27.16
CA LEU A 20 -3.44 22.48 27.56
C LEU A 20 -2.74 21.62 28.63
N PRO A 21 -3.33 21.44 29.83
CA PRO A 21 -2.79 20.50 30.81
C PRO A 21 -3.04 19.07 30.33
N CYS A 22 -1.97 18.39 29.94
CA CYS A 22 -1.95 16.95 29.75
C CYS A 22 -2.20 16.27 31.10
N GLY A 23 -3.40 15.70 31.25
CA GLY A 23 -3.77 14.85 32.37
C GLY A 23 -2.80 13.69 32.53
N ARG A 24 -2.10 13.70 33.66
CA ARG A 24 -1.34 12.58 34.21
C ARG A 24 -2.29 11.41 34.50
N ARG A 25 -2.01 10.25 33.91
CA ARG A 25 -1.95 8.91 34.57
C ARG A 25 -1.93 7.82 33.49
N GLY A 26 -0.82 7.09 33.38
CA GLY A 26 -0.81 5.81 32.66
C GLY A 26 0.40 5.47 31.79
N CYS A 27 1.60 6.02 32.03
CA CYS A 27 2.83 5.42 31.51
C CYS A 27 3.08 4.11 32.25
N ARG A 28 2.66 2.98 31.67
CA ARG A 28 3.24 1.67 31.98
C ARG A 28 4.34 1.40 30.97
N ASP A 29 5.56 1.40 31.48
CA ASP A 29 6.75 0.83 30.87
C ASP A 29 6.45 -0.54 30.24
N ARG A 30 6.73 -0.64 28.94
CA ARG A 30 6.89 -1.93 28.28
C ARG A 30 8.09 -1.88 27.34
N THR A 31 9.24 -1.59 27.94
CA THR A 31 10.54 -2.11 27.48
C THR A 31 10.49 -3.64 27.54
N ARG A 32 10.02 -4.28 26.46
CA ARG A 32 10.38 -5.67 26.19
C ARG A 32 11.47 -5.67 25.14
N LEU A 33 12.68 -5.92 25.63
CA LEU A 33 13.84 -6.35 24.86
C LEU A 33 13.41 -7.39 23.83
N TRP A 34 13.58 -7.08 22.55
CA TRP A 34 13.58 -8.07 21.50
C TRP A 34 14.97 -8.71 21.49
N SER A 35 15.14 -9.74 22.33
CA SER A 35 16.31 -10.60 22.27
C SER A 35 16.33 -11.35 20.94
N HIS A 36 17.38 -11.10 20.18
CA HIS A 36 17.77 -11.85 19.01
C HIS A 36 17.97 -13.33 19.39
N ARG A 37 17.14 -14.22 18.85
CA ARG A 37 17.38 -15.67 18.87
C ARG A 37 17.77 -16.09 17.47
N SER A 38 19.08 -16.16 17.24
CA SER A 38 19.70 -16.82 16.09
C SER A 38 19.34 -18.30 16.13
N SER A 39 18.69 -18.81 15.07
CA SER A 39 18.50 -20.24 14.88
C SER A 39 19.63 -20.79 14.00
N PRO A 40 20.30 -21.88 14.40
CA PRO A 40 21.30 -22.53 13.56
C PRO A 40 20.63 -23.30 12.43
N VAL A 41 21.17 -23.13 11.23
CA VAL A 41 20.86 -23.95 10.04
C VAL A 41 21.46 -25.35 10.22
N ARG A 42 20.61 -26.38 10.24
CA ARG A 42 21.06 -27.77 10.10
C ARG A 42 21.23 -28.08 8.62
N ALA A 43 22.47 -28.35 8.22
CA ALA A 43 22.80 -29.03 6.98
C ALA A 43 22.36 -30.50 7.10
N THR A 44 21.54 -30.97 6.16
CA THR A 44 21.31 -32.40 5.95
C THR A 44 21.88 -32.77 4.59
N SER A 45 23.04 -33.41 4.63
CA SER A 45 23.56 -34.23 3.54
C SER A 45 22.69 -35.49 3.42
N GLY A 46 22.28 -35.84 2.21
CA GLY A 46 21.48 -37.03 1.93
C GLY A 46 21.65 -37.45 0.47
N VAL A 47 22.60 -38.35 0.27
CA VAL A 47 22.80 -39.20 -0.92
C VAL A 47 21.56 -40.06 -1.19
N GLY A 48 21.32 -40.43 -2.44
CA GLY A 48 20.43 -41.57 -2.74
C GLY A 48 19.70 -41.53 -4.09
N ASP A 49 20.29 -42.24 -5.04
CA ASP A 49 19.63 -43.16 -5.97
C ASP A 49 19.00 -42.73 -7.30
N VAL A 50 19.28 -43.62 -8.25
CA VAL A 50 19.13 -43.55 -9.69
C VAL A 50 18.08 -44.58 -10.12
N ARG A 51 17.12 -44.14 -10.95
CA ARG A 51 16.33 -44.91 -11.96
C ARG A 51 15.33 -45.99 -11.47
N PRO A 52 14.47 -46.58 -12.33
CA PRO A 52 14.00 -46.20 -13.68
C PRO A 52 12.46 -46.31 -13.87
N GLY A 53 11.95 -45.72 -14.97
CA GLY A 53 11.10 -46.50 -15.89
C GLY A 53 9.56 -46.34 -15.89
N ARG A 54 9.05 -46.39 -17.14
CA ARG A 54 7.75 -46.93 -17.59
C ARG A 54 6.49 -46.08 -17.41
N GLY A 55 6.16 -45.40 -18.51
CA GLY A 55 4.88 -45.53 -19.21
C GLY A 55 3.59 -45.38 -18.40
N ARG A 56 2.85 -44.31 -18.66
CA ARG A 56 1.39 -44.35 -18.54
C ARG A 56 0.77 -43.91 -19.86
N ARG A 57 0.17 -44.90 -20.51
CA ARG A 57 -0.82 -44.74 -21.57
C ARG A 57 -1.91 -43.80 -21.05
N GLY A 58 -2.39 -42.92 -21.93
CA GLY A 58 -3.47 -42.01 -21.64
C GLY A 58 -4.71 -42.78 -21.18
N ASP A 59 -5.31 -42.29 -20.11
CA ASP A 59 -6.61 -42.69 -19.60
C ASP A 59 -7.62 -41.63 -20.07
N PRO A 60 -8.44 -41.88 -21.12
CA PRO A 60 -9.44 -40.93 -21.59
C PRO A 60 -10.74 -41.14 -20.81
N GLY A 61 -10.69 -40.92 -19.50
CA GLY A 61 -11.85 -41.04 -18.60
C GLY A 61 -11.95 -39.94 -17.56
N GLY A 62 -11.18 -38.85 -17.72
CA GLY A 62 -11.11 -37.76 -16.75
C GLY A 62 -12.38 -36.93 -16.70
N VAL A 63 -13.32 -37.30 -15.81
CA VAL A 63 -14.30 -36.37 -15.25
C VAL A 63 -13.57 -35.06 -14.90
N PRO A 64 -14.04 -33.89 -15.35
CA PRO A 64 -13.36 -32.62 -15.10
C PRO A 64 -13.30 -32.40 -13.58
N ARG A 65 -12.14 -32.72 -12.98
CA ARG A 65 -11.87 -32.42 -11.57
C ARG A 65 -11.93 -30.90 -11.47
N LYS A 66 -13.00 -30.38 -10.88
CA LYS A 66 -13.15 -28.96 -10.56
C LYS A 66 -11.85 -28.55 -9.86
N SER A 67 -11.06 -27.68 -10.48
CA SER A 67 -9.78 -27.25 -9.92
C SER A 67 -10.04 -26.63 -8.56
N VAL A 68 -9.66 -27.31 -7.48
CA VAL A 68 -9.81 -26.78 -6.13
C VAL A 68 -8.94 -25.54 -6.03
N ARG A 69 -9.57 -24.38 -5.82
CA ARG A 69 -8.84 -23.12 -5.74
C ARG A 69 -7.98 -23.12 -4.47
N SER A 70 -6.76 -22.63 -4.58
CA SER A 70 -5.81 -22.57 -3.47
C SER A 70 -5.72 -21.19 -2.80
N CYS A 71 -5.35 -21.19 -1.53
CA CYS A 71 -5.10 -19.99 -0.74
C CYS A 71 -3.83 -19.29 -1.25
N SER A 72 -3.92 -18.00 -1.58
CA SER A 72 -2.77 -17.23 -2.09
C SER A 72 -1.63 -17.05 -1.07
N ARG A 73 -1.85 -17.38 0.22
CA ARG A 73 -0.83 -17.24 1.26
C ARG A 73 -0.14 -18.55 1.63
N CYS A 74 -0.89 -19.63 1.84
CA CYS A 74 -0.36 -20.91 2.32
C CYS A 74 -0.44 -22.05 1.31
N GLY A 75 -1.07 -21.84 0.14
CA GLY A 75 -1.29 -22.88 -0.87
C GLY A 75 -2.37 -23.90 -0.53
N GLY A 76 -2.85 -23.96 0.72
CA GLY A 76 -3.91 -24.89 1.14
C GLY A 76 -5.25 -24.67 0.41
N PRO A 77 -6.13 -25.68 0.38
CA PRO A 77 -7.40 -25.60 -0.33
C PRO A 77 -8.31 -24.53 0.24
N LEU A 78 -9.04 -23.82 -0.63
CA LEU A 78 -10.13 -22.94 -0.22
C LEU A 78 -11.34 -23.80 0.20
N PRO A 79 -12.15 -23.34 1.18
CA PRO A 79 -13.36 -24.05 1.59
C PRO A 79 -14.31 -24.25 0.40
N GLU A 80 -14.93 -25.43 0.33
CA GLU A 80 -15.91 -25.75 -0.71
C GLU A 80 -17.09 -24.77 -0.67
N GLY A 81 -17.62 -24.39 -1.84
CA GLY A 81 -18.66 -23.35 -1.93
C GLY A 81 -18.17 -21.91 -1.67
N SER A 82 -16.87 -21.68 -1.47
CA SER A 82 -16.32 -20.32 -1.36
C SER A 82 -16.58 -19.49 -2.62
N ARG A 83 -16.97 -18.22 -2.42
CA ARG A 83 -17.12 -17.26 -3.53
C ARG A 83 -15.87 -17.22 -4.41
N LYS A 84 -16.06 -17.07 -5.73
CA LYS A 84 -14.99 -16.93 -6.75
C LYS A 84 -13.98 -15.82 -6.42
N SER A 85 -14.37 -14.81 -5.64
CA SER A 85 -13.51 -13.71 -5.19
C SER A 85 -12.67 -14.03 -3.94
N ARG A 86 -12.95 -15.11 -3.20
CA ARG A 86 -12.20 -15.48 -1.99
C ARG A 86 -10.76 -15.86 -2.38
N ARG A 87 -9.77 -15.26 -1.69
CA ARG A 87 -8.33 -15.46 -1.94
C ARG A 87 -7.61 -16.24 -0.83
N TYR A 88 -8.18 -16.28 0.38
CA TYR A 88 -7.54 -16.86 1.56
C TYR A 88 -8.44 -17.93 2.19
N CYS A 89 -7.84 -19.02 2.67
CA CYS A 89 -8.58 -20.08 3.37
C CYS A 89 -9.20 -19.56 4.67
N SER A 90 -8.45 -18.77 5.45
CA SER A 90 -8.85 -18.29 6.79
C SER A 90 -8.55 -16.82 7.04
N THR A 91 -9.13 -16.27 8.11
CA THR A 91 -8.85 -14.92 8.62
C THR A 91 -7.37 -14.76 8.98
N ALA A 92 -6.73 -15.79 9.55
CA ALA A 92 -5.30 -15.77 9.86
C ALA A 92 -4.44 -15.59 8.59
N CYS A 93 -4.76 -16.32 7.52
CA CYS A 93 -4.06 -16.17 6.23
C CYS A 93 -4.31 -14.80 5.60
N ARG A 94 -5.52 -14.26 5.72
CA ARG A 94 -5.84 -12.89 5.27
C ARG A 94 -5.00 -11.84 6.00
N THR A 95 -4.91 -11.93 7.32
CA THR A 95 -4.09 -11.00 8.13
C THR A 95 -2.61 -11.11 7.80
N ARG A 96 -2.08 -12.33 7.63
CA ARG A 96 -0.68 -12.54 7.21
C ARG A 96 -0.44 -12.00 5.79
N GLY A 97 -1.38 -12.20 4.87
CA GLY A 97 -1.33 -11.63 3.52
C GLY A 97 -1.25 -10.11 3.55
N TRP A 98 -2.16 -9.47 4.29
CA TRP A 98 -2.18 -8.01 4.44
C TRP A 98 -0.90 -7.46 5.08
N ARG A 99 -0.35 -8.11 6.11
CA ARG A 99 0.93 -7.69 6.72
C ARG A 99 2.07 -7.71 5.71
N ARG A 100 2.17 -8.77 4.90
CA ARG A 100 3.20 -8.88 3.85
C ARG A 100 3.02 -7.82 2.77
N GLU A 101 1.79 -7.62 2.29
CA GLU A 101 1.51 -6.57 1.30
C GLU A 101 1.85 -5.18 1.83
N ARG A 102 1.56 -4.92 3.11
CA ARG A 102 1.90 -3.67 3.78
C ARG A 102 3.41 -3.49 3.94
N GLU A 103 4.14 -4.53 4.32
CA GLU A 103 5.61 -4.49 4.45
C GLU A 103 6.28 -4.28 3.09
N GLN A 104 5.87 -5.04 2.06
CA GLN A 104 6.37 -4.86 0.70
C GLN A 104 6.13 -3.42 0.22
N TRP A 105 4.93 -2.88 0.48
CA TRP A 105 4.61 -1.51 0.14
C TRP A 105 5.51 -0.51 0.88
N TRP A 106 5.74 -0.69 2.19
CA TRP A 106 6.67 0.16 2.95
C TRP A 106 8.07 0.15 2.35
N ARG A 107 8.61 -1.03 2.00
CA ARG A 107 9.92 -1.14 1.34
C ARG A 107 9.97 -0.34 0.04
N THR A 108 8.99 -0.54 -0.85
CA THR A 108 8.91 0.20 -2.12
C THR A 108 8.70 1.72 -1.96
N ASN A 109 8.18 2.17 -0.81
CA ASN A 109 8.05 3.60 -0.51
C ASN A 109 9.31 4.18 0.08
N VAL A 110 10.03 3.44 0.93
CA VAL A 110 11.32 3.86 1.47
C VAL A 110 12.32 4.01 0.33
N GLU A 111 12.37 3.05 -0.60
CA GLU A 111 13.18 3.14 -1.82
C GLU A 111 12.81 4.36 -2.68
N PHE A 112 11.52 4.63 -2.85
CA PHE A 112 11.05 5.81 -3.58
C PHE A 112 11.48 7.11 -2.90
N ALA A 113 11.32 7.21 -1.58
CA ALA A 113 11.73 8.38 -0.82
C ALA A 113 13.25 8.58 -0.81
N ALA A 114 14.04 7.50 -0.80
CA ALA A 114 15.48 7.56 -0.98
C ALA A 114 15.85 8.07 -2.37
N ALA A 115 15.25 7.52 -3.43
CA ALA A 115 15.50 7.97 -4.80
C ALA A 115 15.15 9.45 -5.02
N LEU A 116 14.07 9.95 -4.41
CA LEU A 116 13.73 11.38 -4.44
C LEU A 116 14.78 12.25 -3.74
N ARG A 117 15.32 11.80 -2.59
CA ARG A 117 16.38 12.52 -1.86
C ARG A 117 17.71 12.53 -2.62
N GLU A 118 18.02 11.45 -3.32
CA GLU A 118 19.23 11.30 -4.13
C GLU A 118 19.11 11.93 -5.53
N GLY A 119 17.95 12.49 -5.89
CA GLY A 119 17.70 13.02 -7.23
C GLY A 119 17.68 11.95 -8.32
N ARG A 120 17.59 10.66 -7.96
CA ARG A 120 17.63 9.54 -8.91
C ARG A 120 16.27 9.36 -9.59
N PRO A 121 16.25 9.05 -10.90
CA PRO A 121 15.02 8.76 -11.60
C PRO A 121 14.39 7.46 -11.08
N TYR A 122 13.30 7.58 -10.32
CA TYR A 122 12.51 6.42 -9.87
C TYR A 122 11.36 6.14 -10.85
N ARG A 123 11.32 4.91 -11.40
CA ARG A 123 10.30 4.47 -12.37
C ARG A 123 8.95 4.16 -11.72
N ARG A 124 8.27 5.16 -11.14
CA ARG A 124 6.82 5.04 -10.89
C ARG A 124 6.05 5.51 -12.10
N PRO A 125 4.99 4.79 -12.51
CA PRO A 125 4.08 5.27 -13.54
C PRO A 125 3.52 6.64 -13.12
N LYS A 126 3.77 7.65 -13.94
CA LYS A 126 3.13 8.96 -13.80
C LYS A 126 1.86 8.95 -14.64
N LYS A 127 0.78 9.51 -14.12
CA LYS A 127 -0.46 9.75 -14.88
C LYS A 127 -0.72 11.25 -14.94
N ARG A 128 -1.30 11.69 -16.06
CA ARG A 128 -1.75 13.08 -16.23
C ARG A 128 -3.21 13.18 -15.84
N CYS A 129 -3.57 14.14 -14.98
CA CYS A 129 -4.97 14.34 -14.62
C CYS A 129 -5.73 14.97 -15.80
N PRO A 130 -6.90 14.43 -16.20
CA PRO A 130 -7.68 15.00 -17.30
C PRO A 130 -8.29 16.36 -16.97
N VAL A 131 -8.42 16.72 -15.68
CA VAL A 131 -9.09 17.95 -15.24
C VAL A 131 -8.10 19.11 -15.09
N CYS A 132 -7.06 18.94 -14.28
CA CYS A 132 -6.09 20.02 -14.01
C CYS A 132 -4.79 19.90 -14.80
N LYS A 133 -4.65 18.86 -15.63
CA LYS A 133 -3.46 18.58 -16.48
C LYS A 133 -2.14 18.33 -15.72
N SER A 134 -2.14 18.39 -14.39
CA SER A 134 -0.98 18.09 -13.54
C SER A 134 -0.59 16.62 -13.58
N TRP A 135 0.71 16.36 -13.46
CA TRP A 135 1.26 15.03 -13.28
C TRP A 135 1.16 14.58 -11.82
N TRP A 136 0.89 13.30 -11.60
CA TRP A 136 0.90 12.71 -10.27
C TRP A 136 1.39 11.26 -10.35
N PHE A 137 1.98 10.76 -9.27
CA PHE A 137 2.51 9.40 -9.23
C PHE A 137 1.44 8.40 -8.78
N VAL A 138 1.32 7.30 -9.51
CA VAL A 138 0.41 6.22 -9.12
C VAL A 138 0.91 5.59 -7.81
N GLY A 139 0.02 5.50 -6.81
CA GLY A 139 0.34 4.95 -5.49
C GLY A 139 1.11 5.89 -4.56
N GLU A 140 1.18 7.19 -4.85
CA GLU A 140 1.77 8.22 -3.98
C GLU A 140 0.92 8.48 -2.73
N VAL A 141 1.58 8.56 -1.57
CA VAL A 141 0.96 8.64 -0.22
C VAL A 141 1.62 9.75 0.61
N VAL A 142 2.03 10.86 0.00
CA VAL A 142 2.48 12.00 0.82
C VAL A 142 1.24 12.68 1.41
N GLY A 143 0.94 12.35 2.67
CA GLY A 143 -0.10 13.02 3.48
C GLY A 143 -1.57 12.74 3.11
N ARG A 144 -1.87 11.74 2.26
CA ARG A 144 -3.25 11.42 1.86
C ARG A 144 -3.49 9.90 1.75
N PRO A 145 -4.75 9.43 1.89
CA PRO A 145 -5.10 8.03 1.68
C PRO A 145 -4.62 7.53 0.32
N ARG A 146 -4.16 6.27 0.31
CA ARG A 146 -3.58 5.60 -0.86
C ARG A 146 -4.51 5.72 -2.07
N ARG A 147 -4.01 6.31 -3.16
CA ARG A 147 -4.73 6.31 -4.43
C ARG A 147 -4.63 4.94 -5.06
N ARG A 148 -5.77 4.48 -5.59
CA ARG A 148 -5.81 3.22 -6.32
C ARG A 148 -4.98 3.33 -7.61
N VAL A 149 -4.48 2.20 -8.10
CA VAL A 149 -3.60 2.14 -9.29
C VAL A 149 -4.34 2.59 -10.55
N ASP A 150 -5.64 2.33 -10.59
CA ASP A 150 -6.61 2.67 -11.62
C ASP A 150 -7.21 4.08 -11.44
N ALA A 151 -6.82 4.85 -10.43
CA ALA A 151 -7.34 6.21 -10.28
C ALA A 151 -6.98 7.07 -11.51
N LEU A 152 -7.97 7.82 -12.01
CA LEU A 152 -7.85 8.72 -13.16
C LEU A 152 -7.55 10.17 -12.75
N TYR A 153 -7.98 10.56 -11.54
CA TYR A 153 -7.91 11.95 -11.07
C TYR A 153 -6.82 12.13 -10.01
N CYS A 154 -6.12 13.27 -10.09
CA CYS A 154 -5.05 13.60 -9.15
C CYS A 154 -5.55 14.05 -7.76
N SER A 155 -6.84 14.11 -7.50
CA SER A 155 -7.39 14.49 -6.19
C SER A 155 -8.90 14.23 -6.14
N PRO A 156 -9.49 14.13 -4.93
CA PRO A 156 -10.94 14.13 -4.76
C PRO A 156 -11.60 15.37 -5.38
N LYS A 157 -10.98 16.55 -5.25
CA LYS A 157 -11.46 17.80 -5.87
C LYS A 157 -11.57 17.69 -7.39
N CYS A 158 -10.55 17.12 -8.06
CA CYS A 158 -10.60 16.90 -9.51
C CYS A 158 -11.63 15.84 -9.90
N CYS A 159 -11.82 14.80 -9.08
CA CYS A 159 -12.90 13.83 -9.28
C CYS A 159 -14.27 14.51 -9.26
N THR A 160 -14.54 15.32 -8.22
CA THR A 160 -15.79 16.09 -8.11
C THR A 160 -15.98 17.07 -9.27
N ARG A 161 -14.92 17.78 -9.68
CA ARG A 161 -14.96 18.70 -10.83
C ARG A 161 -15.29 17.97 -12.14
N ALA A 162 -14.81 16.74 -12.34
CA ALA A 162 -15.16 15.93 -13.51
C ALA A 162 -16.60 15.40 -13.45
N TYR A 163 -17.13 15.16 -12.25
CA TYR A 163 -18.47 14.60 -12.05
C TYR A 163 -19.59 15.65 -12.21
N ARG A 164 -19.42 16.85 -11.64
CA ARG A 164 -20.42 17.95 -11.72
C ARG A 164 -20.99 18.21 -13.13
N PRO A 165 -20.17 18.35 -14.19
CA PRO A 165 -20.69 18.59 -15.54
C PRO A 165 -21.38 17.37 -16.17
N ARG A 166 -21.12 16.15 -15.67
CA ARG A 166 -21.84 14.95 -16.11
C ARG A 166 -23.24 14.92 -15.50
N GLN A 167 -23.33 15.28 -14.22
CA GLN A 167 -24.61 15.33 -13.50
C GLN A 167 -25.56 16.38 -14.07
N SER A 168 -25.05 17.56 -14.44
CA SER A 168 -25.87 18.60 -15.08
C SER A 168 -26.38 18.20 -16.47
N ARG A 169 -25.65 17.36 -17.20
CA ARG A 169 -26.09 16.82 -18.50
C ARG A 169 -27.14 15.72 -18.35
N SER A 170 -27.03 14.88 -17.32
CA SER A 170 -28.02 13.83 -17.06
C SER A 170 -29.32 14.35 -16.44
N ALA A 171 -29.29 15.49 -15.76
CA ALA A 171 -30.50 16.11 -15.18
C ALA A 171 -31.48 16.63 -16.25
N GLY A 172 -31.01 16.88 -17.48
CA GLY A 172 -31.85 17.25 -18.62
C GLY A 172 -32.32 16.07 -19.47
N VAL A 173 -31.94 14.83 -19.12
CA VAL A 173 -32.41 13.60 -19.78
C VAL A 173 -33.38 12.92 -18.80
N THR A 174 -34.56 13.50 -18.66
CA THR A 174 -35.70 12.83 -18.02
C THR A 174 -36.42 12.05 -19.12
N PRO A 175 -36.65 10.73 -18.99
CA PRO A 175 -37.42 9.95 -19.96
C PRO A 175 -38.89 10.40 -20.03
#